data_AF-A0A432QQ76-F1
#
_entry.id   AF-A0A432QQ76-F1
#
_cell.length_a   1.000
_cell.length_b   1.000
_cell.length_c   1.000
_cell.angle_alpha   90.00
_cell.angle_beta   90.00
_cell.angle_gamma   90.00
#
_symmetry.space_group_name_H-M   'P 1'
#
loop_
_entity.id
_entity.type
_entity.pdbx_description
1 polymer ?
#
loop_
_entity_poly.entity_id
_entity_poly.type
_entity_poly.pdbx_seq_one_letter_code
_entity_poly.pdbx_strand_id
1 'polypeptide(L)'
;MGRGFVQGIGLKKGALASTIGHDSHNIMVLGVSDDDMQQAVEVIAEQQGGIAVVADGKLLANLNLEVGGLMSERDAEFVADSFSKLLEAAHACGVLIEDPFMFMSFLALPVIPHLKITDLGLVDVDIFSHVGLWI
;
A
#
# COMPACT_ATOMS: atom_id res chain seq x y z
N MET A 1 -9.58 10.43 -4.76
CA MET A 1 -8.40 10.08 -3.94
C MET A 1 -8.75 10.37 -2.49
N GLY A 2 -9.09 9.32 -1.74
CA GLY A 2 -9.23 9.40 -0.30
C GLY A 2 -7.89 9.68 0.36
N ARG A 3 -7.92 10.39 1.50
CA ARG A 3 -6.74 10.74 2.30
C ARG A 3 -7.02 10.42 3.75
N GLY A 4 -6.02 9.91 4.45
CA GLY A 4 -6.11 9.50 5.84
C GLY A 4 -4.74 9.53 6.51
N PHE A 5 -4.74 9.62 7.83
CA PHE A 5 -3.55 9.35 8.64
C PHE A 5 -3.63 7.93 9.18
N VAL A 6 -2.51 7.24 9.15
CA VAL A 6 -2.38 5.85 9.62
C VAL A 6 -1.37 5.80 10.76
N GLN A 7 -1.64 4.98 11.75
CA GLN A 7 -0.78 4.77 12.91
C GLN A 7 -0.54 3.27 13.12
N GLY A 8 0.53 2.93 13.84
CA GLY A 8 0.85 1.54 14.22
C GLY A 8 1.76 0.78 13.24
N ILE A 9 1.93 1.24 12.00
CA ILE A 9 2.80 0.56 11.02
C ILE A 9 4.30 0.76 11.28
N GLY A 10 4.67 1.90 11.87
CA GLY A 10 6.05 2.21 12.26
C GLY A 10 6.88 2.95 11.21
N LEU A 11 6.43 3.04 9.94
CA LEU A 11 7.17 3.67 8.83
C LEU A 11 7.76 5.04 9.23
N LYS A 12 9.08 5.19 9.03
CA LYS A 12 9.85 6.39 9.43
C LYS A 12 10.37 7.20 8.27
N LYS A 13 10.54 6.59 7.10
CA LYS A 13 10.97 7.23 5.86
C LYS A 13 10.34 6.52 4.65
N GLY A 14 10.31 7.18 3.50
CA GLY A 14 9.84 6.56 2.28
C GLY A 14 8.33 6.36 2.19
N ALA A 15 7.93 5.53 1.24
CA ALA A 15 6.57 5.15 0.94
C ALA A 15 6.46 3.71 0.45
N LEU A 16 5.30 3.11 0.70
CA LEU A 16 4.86 1.80 0.25
C LEU A 16 3.66 2.01 -0.66
N ALA A 17 3.63 1.37 -1.83
CA ALA A 17 2.49 1.38 -2.73
C ALA A 17 2.08 -0.04 -3.10
N SER A 18 0.78 -0.27 -3.28
CA SER A 18 0.21 -1.58 -3.64
C SER A 18 -1.09 -1.40 -4.42
N THR A 19 -1.33 -2.25 -5.42
CA THR A 19 -2.63 -2.42 -6.07
C THR A 19 -3.53 -3.45 -5.39
N ILE A 20 -3.03 -4.15 -4.36
CA ILE A 20 -3.80 -5.11 -3.57
C ILE A 20 -4.47 -4.38 -2.40
N GLY A 21 -5.57 -3.70 -2.68
CA GLY A 21 -6.46 -3.08 -1.68
C GLY A 21 -7.79 -3.82 -1.57
N HIS A 22 -7.91 -4.78 -0.67
CA HIS A 22 -9.12 -5.60 -0.57
C HIS A 22 -10.36 -4.74 -0.28
N ASP A 23 -11.49 -4.85 -0.99
CA ASP A 23 -11.76 -5.69 -2.18
C ASP A 23 -11.95 -4.87 -3.46
N SER A 24 -11.77 -3.54 -3.39
CA SER A 24 -11.93 -2.66 -4.55
C SER A 24 -10.69 -2.62 -5.45
N HIS A 25 -9.53 -3.00 -4.90
CA HIS A 25 -8.24 -3.08 -5.58
C HIS A 25 -7.83 -1.76 -6.27
N ASN A 26 -8.18 -0.63 -5.66
CA ASN A 26 -7.60 0.66 -6.01
C ASN A 26 -6.14 0.74 -5.55
N ILE A 27 -5.38 1.65 -6.18
CA ILE A 27 -4.03 1.99 -5.72
C ILE A 27 -4.08 2.52 -4.29
N MET A 28 -3.31 1.88 -3.43
CA MET A 28 -3.06 2.29 -2.06
C MET A 28 -1.61 2.75 -1.94
N VAL A 29 -1.39 3.89 -1.31
CA VAL A 29 -0.05 4.40 -0.99
C VAL A 29 -0.01 4.92 0.44
N LEU A 30 1.05 4.57 1.14
CA LEU A 30 1.32 4.96 2.51
C LEU A 30 2.75 5.49 2.57
N GLY A 31 2.96 6.71 3.04
CA GLY A 31 4.29 7.28 3.12
C GLY A 31 4.38 8.41 4.13
N VAL A 32 5.60 8.89 4.32
CA VAL A 32 5.90 10.03 5.21
C VAL A 32 6.35 11.28 4.46
N SER A 33 6.46 11.20 3.13
CA SER A 33 6.74 12.32 2.24
C SER A 33 5.89 12.20 0.96
N ASP A 34 5.37 13.32 0.46
CA ASP A 34 4.56 13.32 -0.76
C ASP A 34 5.39 12.88 -1.99
N ASP A 35 6.68 13.25 -2.04
CA ASP A 35 7.59 12.91 -3.15
C ASP A 35 7.81 11.39 -3.27
N ASP A 36 8.10 10.71 -2.16
CA ASP A 36 8.30 9.25 -2.18
C ASP A 36 6.97 8.53 -2.47
N MET A 37 5.84 9.06 -1.97
CA MET A 37 4.51 8.52 -2.26
C MET A 37 4.17 8.64 -3.74
N GLN A 38 4.42 9.80 -4.35
CA GLN A 38 4.21 10.01 -5.78
C GLN A 38 5.05 9.01 -6.59
N GLN A 39 6.35 8.91 -6.30
CA GLN A 39 7.24 8.02 -7.04
C GLN A 39 6.84 6.54 -6.86
N ALA A 40 6.42 6.12 -5.67
CA ALA A 40 5.95 4.75 -5.47
C ALA A 40 4.70 4.43 -6.30
N VAL A 41 3.77 5.39 -6.43
CA VAL A 41 2.58 5.27 -7.28
C VAL A 41 2.95 5.25 -8.77
N GLU A 42 3.87 6.11 -9.21
CA GLU A 42 4.36 6.14 -10.59
C GLU A 42 4.96 4.79 -10.99
N VAL A 43 5.79 4.19 -10.12
CA VAL A 43 6.41 2.88 -10.36
C VAL A 43 5.36 1.77 -10.60
N ILE A 44 4.35 1.66 -9.74
CA ILE A 44 3.32 0.61 -9.92
C ILE A 44 2.37 0.91 -11.09
N ALA A 45 2.20 2.19 -11.45
CA ALA A 45 1.41 2.58 -12.62
C ALA A 45 2.13 2.23 -13.93
N GLU A 46 3.44 2.47 -14.01
CA GLU A 46 4.28 2.05 -15.15
C GLU A 46 4.32 0.52 -15.33
N GLN A 47 4.26 -0.20 -14.21
CA GLN A 47 4.18 -1.66 -14.17
C GLN A 47 2.79 -2.23 -14.51
N GLN A 48 1.78 -1.36 -14.62
CA GLN A 48 0.37 -1.74 -14.78
C GLN A 48 -0.19 -2.57 -13.61
N GLY A 49 0.35 -2.37 -12.42
CA GLY A 49 -0.01 -3.12 -11.23
C GLY A 49 1.20 -3.63 -10.47
N GLY A 50 1.08 -3.75 -9.15
CA GLY A 50 2.17 -4.27 -8.34
C GLY A 50 2.27 -3.70 -6.95
N ILE A 51 3.44 -3.92 -6.38
CA ILE A 51 3.84 -3.45 -5.06
C ILE A 51 5.20 -2.78 -5.20
N ALA A 52 5.40 -1.63 -4.53
CA ALA A 52 6.67 -0.91 -4.55
C ALA A 52 7.02 -0.33 -3.19
N VAL A 53 8.32 -0.26 -2.90
CA VAL A 53 8.90 0.49 -1.78
C VAL A 53 9.89 1.51 -2.32
N VAL A 54 9.65 2.76 -1.98
CA VAL A 54 10.50 3.90 -2.36
C VAL A 54 10.98 4.60 -1.10
N ALA A 55 12.23 5.07 -1.07
CA ALA A 55 12.67 6.01 -0.06
C ALA A 55 13.77 6.92 -0.60
N ASP A 56 13.77 8.17 -0.15
CA ASP A 56 14.78 9.16 -0.51
C ASP A 56 14.87 9.34 -2.05
N GLY A 57 13.72 9.29 -2.74
CA GLY A 57 13.62 9.41 -4.19
C GLY A 57 14.14 8.21 -4.99
N LYS A 58 14.29 7.04 -4.36
CA LYS A 58 14.82 5.82 -4.99
C LYS A 58 13.89 4.64 -4.79
N LEU A 59 13.68 3.88 -5.87
CA LEU A 59 13.06 2.56 -5.81
C LEU A 59 13.99 1.58 -5.09
N LEU A 60 13.52 1.03 -3.96
CA LEU A 60 14.28 0.06 -3.16
C LEU A 60 13.93 -1.38 -3.54
N ALA A 61 12.65 -1.66 -3.75
CA ALA A 61 12.14 -2.96 -4.17
C ALA A 61 10.78 -2.81 -4.86
N ASN A 62 10.46 -3.74 -5.75
CA ASN A 62 9.16 -3.84 -6.41
C ASN A 62 8.81 -5.29 -6.76
N LEU A 63 7.51 -5.54 -6.94
CA LEU A 63 6.97 -6.74 -7.54
C LEU A 63 5.91 -6.31 -8.56
N ASN A 64 6.15 -6.60 -9.83
CA ASN A 64 5.18 -6.39 -10.89
C ASN A 64 4.04 -7.41 -10.77
N LEU A 65 2.79 -6.95 -10.91
CA LEU A 65 1.58 -7.78 -10.90
C LEU A 65 0.72 -7.43 -12.11
N GLU A 66 1.26 -7.69 -13.31
CA GLU A 66 0.70 -7.30 -14.61
C GLU A 66 -0.69 -7.87 -14.90
N VAL A 67 -1.09 -8.95 -14.24
CA VAL A 67 -2.41 -9.56 -14.41
C VAL A 67 -3.38 -8.95 -13.39
N GLY A 68 -4.10 -7.92 -13.84
CA GLY A 68 -5.16 -7.25 -13.09
C GLY A 68 -4.69 -6.47 -11.86
N GLY A 69 -3.37 -6.24 -11.70
CA GLY A 69 -2.81 -5.65 -10.49
C GLY A 69 -2.74 -6.60 -9.30
N LEU A 70 -2.94 -7.90 -9.52
CA LEU A 70 -3.08 -8.89 -8.44
C LEU A 70 -2.15 -10.10 -8.60
N MET A 71 -1.80 -10.46 -9.84
CA MET A 71 -0.99 -11.64 -10.13
C MET A 71 0.13 -11.31 -11.11
N SER A 72 1.23 -12.05 -11.01
CA SER A 72 2.31 -12.02 -11.99
C SER A 72 2.25 -13.25 -12.90
N GLU A 73 2.76 -13.14 -14.12
CA GLU A 73 2.97 -14.28 -15.04
C GLU A 73 4.27 -15.04 -14.73
N ARG A 74 5.07 -14.54 -13.78
CA ARG A 74 6.30 -15.17 -13.31
C ARG A 74 6.03 -16.36 -12.38
N ASP A 75 7.05 -17.20 -12.20
CA ASP A 75 6.96 -18.35 -11.30
C ASP A 75 6.85 -17.95 -9.82
N ALA A 76 6.38 -18.90 -9.00
CA ALA A 76 6.09 -18.66 -7.59
C ALA A 76 7.36 -18.32 -6.80
N GLU A 77 8.49 -18.93 -7.16
CA GLU A 77 9.80 -18.67 -6.57
C GLU A 77 10.23 -17.22 -6.79
N PHE A 78 10.12 -16.70 -8.02
CA PHE A 78 10.42 -15.30 -8.31
C PHE A 78 9.50 -14.35 -7.53
N VAL A 79 8.21 -14.66 -7.45
CA VAL A 79 7.24 -13.84 -6.71
C VAL A 79 7.58 -13.84 -5.21
N ALA A 80 7.88 -15.00 -4.64
CA ALA A 80 8.24 -15.13 -3.22
C ALA A 80 9.55 -14.40 -2.87
N ASP A 81 10.57 -14.53 -3.72
CA ASP A 81 11.85 -13.82 -3.55
C ASP A 81 11.67 -12.30 -3.67
N SER A 82 10.86 -11.84 -4.61
CA SER A 82 10.57 -10.42 -4.81
C SER A 82 9.76 -9.84 -3.64
N PHE A 83 8.79 -10.59 -3.14
CA PHE A 83 8.00 -10.20 -1.96
C PHE A 83 8.88 -10.15 -0.70
N SER A 84 9.82 -11.07 -0.53
CA SER A 84 10.78 -11.04 0.58
C SER A 84 11.63 -9.77 0.55
N LYS A 85 12.12 -9.36 -0.63
CA LYS A 85 12.86 -8.08 -0.81
C LYS A 85 12.01 -6.86 -0.50
N LEU A 86 10.71 -6.90 -0.82
CA LEU A 86 9.76 -5.84 -0.47
C LEU A 86 9.61 -5.70 1.05
N LEU A 87 9.50 -6.80 1.78
CA LEU A 87 9.44 -6.80 3.24
C LEU A 87 10.74 -6.26 3.86
N GLU A 88 11.90 -6.72 3.38
CA GLU A 88 13.21 -6.22 3.81
C GLU A 88 13.35 -4.70 3.58
N ALA A 89 12.94 -4.21 2.41
CA ALA A 89 12.96 -2.79 2.09
C ALA A 89 12.01 -1.98 2.97
N ALA A 90 10.81 -2.49 3.25
CA ALA A 90 9.85 -1.83 4.13
C ALA A 90 10.37 -1.75 5.58
N HIS A 91 10.99 -2.82 6.09
CA HIS A 91 11.64 -2.84 7.40
C HIS A 91 12.83 -1.88 7.47
N ALA A 92 13.63 -1.77 6.41
CA ALA A 92 14.70 -0.77 6.30
C ALA A 92 14.17 0.68 6.31
N CYS A 93 12.90 0.89 5.97
CA CYS A 93 12.20 2.16 6.08
C CYS A 93 11.56 2.42 7.46
N GLY A 94 11.71 1.49 8.40
CA GLY A 94 11.26 1.60 9.79
C GLY A 94 9.91 0.96 10.09
N VAL A 95 9.31 0.23 9.13
CA VAL A 95 8.13 -0.60 9.42
C VAL A 95 8.46 -1.62 10.51
N LEU A 96 7.56 -1.75 11.48
CA LEU A 96 7.76 -2.62 12.65
C LEU A 96 6.93 -3.91 12.61
N ILE A 97 5.89 -3.94 11.77
CA ILE A 97 5.02 -5.09 11.60
C ILE A 97 5.60 -6.07 10.58
N GLU A 98 5.26 -7.35 10.73
CA GLU A 98 5.77 -8.43 9.87
C GLU A 98 5.39 -8.23 8.40
N ASP A 99 4.10 -8.00 8.12
CA ASP A 99 3.59 -7.78 6.77
C ASP A 99 2.81 -6.44 6.67
N PRO A 100 3.46 -5.36 6.21
CA PRO A 100 2.79 -4.08 5.98
C PRO A 100 1.83 -4.09 4.80
N PHE A 101 2.03 -4.94 3.80
CA PHE A 101 1.20 -4.96 2.59
C PHE A 101 -0.15 -5.63 2.86
N MET A 102 -0.15 -6.69 3.68
CA MET A 102 -1.38 -7.27 4.20
C MET A 102 -2.14 -6.29 5.10
N PHE A 103 -1.43 -5.54 5.96
CA PHE A 103 -2.08 -4.51 6.76
C PHE A 103 -2.72 -3.41 5.88
N MET A 104 -2.00 -2.93 4.87
CA MET A 104 -2.53 -1.95 3.90
C MET A 104 -3.76 -2.46 3.16
N SER A 105 -3.79 -3.74 2.80
CA SER A 105 -4.93 -4.32 2.08
C SER A 105 -6.21 -4.30 2.93
N PHE A 106 -6.10 -4.55 4.25
CA PHE A 106 -7.24 -4.46 5.17
C PHE A 106 -7.66 -3.04 5.53
N LEU A 107 -6.78 -2.03 5.41
CA LEU A 107 -7.18 -0.62 5.55
C LEU A 107 -8.17 -0.21 4.45
N ALA A 108 -8.09 -0.85 3.29
CA ALA A 108 -8.93 -0.58 2.13
C ALA A 108 -10.29 -1.30 2.15
N LEU A 109 -10.60 -2.10 3.18
CA LEU A 109 -11.74 -3.02 3.20
C LEU A 109 -12.94 -2.45 3.99
N PRO A 110 -13.90 -1.73 3.35
CA PRO A 110 -14.97 -0.97 4.03
C PRO A 110 -16.11 -1.86 4.56
N VAL A 111 -15.86 -3.14 4.81
CA VAL A 111 -16.84 -4.12 5.30
C VAL A 111 -16.40 -4.80 6.60
N ILE A 112 -15.25 -4.40 7.16
CA ILE A 112 -14.79 -4.84 8.49
C ILE A 112 -14.58 -3.63 9.41
N PRO A 113 -14.83 -3.75 10.74
CA PRO A 113 -14.70 -2.63 11.67
C PRO A 113 -13.27 -2.05 11.75
N HIS A 114 -13.03 -0.82 12.23
CA HIS A 114 -13.98 0.27 12.49
C HIS A 114 -13.84 1.33 11.40
N LEU A 115 -12.71 2.05 11.37
CA LEU A 115 -12.38 3.06 10.36
C LEU A 115 -11.59 2.43 9.21
N LYS A 116 -11.92 2.83 7.98
CA LYS A 116 -11.31 2.37 6.73
C LYS A 116 -11.10 3.54 5.77
N ILE A 117 -10.31 3.32 4.72
CA ILE A 117 -10.07 4.30 3.67
C ILE A 117 -10.44 3.70 2.33
N THR A 118 -11.12 4.47 1.48
CA THR A 118 -11.40 4.10 0.08
C THR A 118 -10.88 5.18 -0.85
N ASP A 119 -11.01 4.97 -2.15
CA ASP A 119 -10.72 5.97 -3.18
C ASP A 119 -11.59 7.25 -3.05
N LEU A 120 -12.72 7.15 -2.34
CA LEU A 120 -13.67 8.22 -2.05
C LEU A 120 -13.42 8.94 -0.71
N GLY A 121 -12.59 8.40 0.19
CA GLY A 121 -12.32 9.01 1.49
C GLY A 121 -12.38 8.03 2.66
N LEU A 122 -12.38 8.56 3.89
CA LEU A 122 -12.56 7.75 5.08
C LEU A 122 -13.99 7.23 5.17
N VAL A 123 -14.14 6.00 5.64
CA VAL A 123 -15.42 5.34 5.92
C VAL A 123 -15.38 4.84 7.35
N ASP A 124 -16.32 5.31 8.15
CA ASP A 124 -16.62 4.69 9.44
C ASP A 124 -17.63 3.56 9.19
N VAL A 125 -17.15 2.33 9.31
CA VAL A 125 -17.93 1.12 9.01
C VAL A 125 -18.97 0.86 10.10
N ASP A 126 -18.78 1.38 11.33
CA ASP A 126 -19.73 1.17 12.43
C ASP A 126 -21.05 1.93 12.18
N ILE A 127 -20.96 3.12 11.56
CA ILE A 127 -22.13 3.93 11.16
C ILE A 127 -22.41 3.85 9.65
N PHE A 128 -21.61 3.09 8.92
CA PHE A 128 -21.68 2.89 7.46
C PHE A 128 -21.76 4.20 6.67
N SER A 129 -20.85 5.13 6.98
CA SER A 129 -20.86 6.48 6.38
C SER A 129 -19.46 6.99 6.09
N HIS A 130 -19.37 7.86 5.07
CA HIS A 130 -18.16 8.63 4.83
C HIS A 130 -17.98 9.71 5.89
N VAL A 131 -16.76 9.82 6.43
CA VAL A 131 -16.41 10.79 7.46
C VAL A 131 -15.27 11.70 7.00
N GLY A 132 -15.20 12.90 7.58
CA GLY A 132 -14.13 13.85 7.30
C GLY A 132 -12.81 13.43 7.95
N LEU A 133 -11.68 13.88 7.38
CA LEU A 133 -10.35 13.71 7.98
C LEU A 133 -10.19 14.51 9.28
N TRP A 134 -10.82 15.67 9.33
CA TRP A 134 -10.89 16.54 10.49
C TRP A 134 -12.28 16.36 11.10
N ILE A 135 -12.35 15.58 12.16
CA ILE A 135 -13.51 15.47 13.03
C ILE A 135 -13.41 16.54 14.12
#